data_AF-F4C3H2-F1
#
_entry.id   AF-F4C3H2-F1
#
_cell.length_a   1.000
_cell.length_b   1.000
_cell.length_c   1.000
_cell.angle_alpha   90.00
_cell.angle_beta   90.00
_cell.angle_gamma   90.00
#
_symmetry.space_group_name_H-M   'P 1'
#
loop_
_entity.id
_entity.type
_entity.pdbx_description
1 polymer ?
#
loop_
_entity_poly.entity_id
_entity_poly.type
_entity_poly.pdbx_seq_one_letter_code
_entity_poly.pdbx_strand_id
1 'polypeptide(L)'
;MKTSLNNVYLLDAYSHNELDTEARLLLDARLIIDSALKDDFFWQEKTYKLIKKYGQQELRKQLKTVEHDFFHNPKHKTLIQRIKRYFQ
;
A
#
# COMPACT_ATOMS: atom_id res chain seq x y z
N MET A 1 -24.95 -2.66 -16.36
CA MET A 1 -23.95 -3.64 -15.88
C MET A 1 -23.62 -3.34 -14.43
N LYS A 2 -24.31 -3.96 -13.46
CA LYS A 2 -24.06 -3.80 -12.01
C LYS A 2 -22.98 -4.75 -11.47
N THR A 3 -22.49 -5.68 -12.29
CA THR A 3 -21.60 -6.79 -11.89
C THR A 3 -20.13 -6.40 -11.79
N SER A 4 -19.63 -5.48 -12.63
CA SER A 4 -18.23 -5.04 -12.59
C SER A 4 -17.88 -4.32 -11.28
N LEU A 5 -18.76 -3.44 -10.81
CA LEU A 5 -18.51 -2.66 -9.59
C LEU A 5 -18.47 -3.54 -8.33
N ASN A 6 -19.35 -4.55 -8.25
CA ASN A 6 -19.32 -5.55 -7.18
C ASN A 6 -18.04 -6.40 -7.23
N ASN A 7 -17.57 -6.76 -8.43
CA ASN A 7 -16.32 -7.52 -8.58
C ASN A 7 -15.12 -6.69 -8.10
N VAL A 8 -15.05 -5.39 -8.41
CA VAL A 8 -13.98 -4.50 -7.92
C VAL A 8 -13.93 -4.50 -6.40
N TYR A 9 -15.06 -4.29 -5.72
CA TYR A 9 -15.13 -4.31 -4.25
C TYR A 9 -14.74 -5.67 -3.65
N LEU A 10 -15.18 -6.77 -4.28
CA LEU A 10 -14.82 -8.12 -3.83
C LEU A 10 -13.31 -8.38 -3.97
N LEU A 11 -12.71 -7.97 -5.09
CA LEU A 11 -11.27 -8.12 -5.33
C LEU A 11 -10.42 -7.22 -4.41
N ASP A 12 -10.95 -6.04 -4.06
CA ASP A 12 -10.33 -5.14 -3.07
C ASP A 12 -10.34 -5.77 -1.68
N ALA A 13 -11.50 -6.25 -1.21
CA ALA A 13 -11.63 -6.92 0.08
C ALA A 13 -10.75 -8.18 0.15
N TYR A 14 -10.68 -8.94 -0.95
CA TYR A 14 -9.79 -10.09 -1.08
C TYR A 14 -8.31 -9.69 -0.94
N SER A 15 -7.89 -8.64 -1.62
CA SER A 15 -6.50 -8.14 -1.58
C SER A 15 -6.09 -7.62 -0.21
N HIS A 16 -7.03 -7.09 0.58
CA HIS A 16 -6.80 -6.61 1.95
C HIS A 16 -6.99 -7.68 3.02
N ASN A 17 -7.32 -8.93 2.64
CA ASN A 17 -7.67 -10.03 3.55
C ASN A 17 -8.86 -9.70 4.47
N GLU A 18 -9.83 -8.94 3.97
CA GLU A 18 -11.03 -8.54 4.71
C GLU A 18 -12.21 -9.50 4.51
N LEU A 19 -12.07 -10.47 3.59
CA LEU A 19 -13.05 -11.52 3.37
C LEU A 19 -12.98 -12.60 4.46
N ASP A 20 -14.14 -13.13 4.81
CA ASP A 20 -14.23 -14.34 5.60
C ASP A 20 -13.74 -15.57 4.81
N THR A 21 -13.55 -16.68 5.52
CA THR A 21 -12.97 -17.91 4.92
C THR A 21 -13.85 -18.47 3.81
N GLU A 22 -15.18 -18.42 3.96
CA GLU A 22 -16.12 -18.94 2.97
C GLU A 22 -16.14 -18.10 1.69
N ALA A 23 -16.24 -16.76 1.80
CA ALA A 23 -16.21 -15.89 0.63
C ALA A 23 -14.85 -15.93 -0.07
N ARG A 24 -13.75 -16.10 0.69
CA ARG A 24 -12.42 -16.29 0.11
C ARG A 24 -12.35 -17.55 -0.75
N LEU A 25 -12.80 -18.69 -0.23
CA LEU A 25 -12.82 -19.95 -0.98
C LEU A 25 -13.68 -19.88 -2.24
N LEU A 26 -14.86 -19.23 -2.15
CA LEU A 26 -15.72 -19.01 -3.31
C LEU A 26 -15.06 -18.14 -4.37
N LEU A 27 -14.35 -17.09 -3.96
CA LEU A 27 -13.65 -16.23 -4.89
C LEU A 27 -12.43 -16.93 -5.52
N ASP A 28 -11.69 -17.73 -4.76
CA ASP A 28 -10.58 -18.55 -5.27
C ASP A 28 -11.08 -19.52 -6.36
N ALA A 29 -12.21 -20.20 -6.12
CA ALA A 29 -12.83 -21.07 -7.12
C ALA A 29 -13.29 -20.28 -8.37
N ARG A 30 -13.87 -19.09 -8.19
CA ARG A 30 -14.29 -18.22 -9.29
C ARG A 30 -13.11 -17.74 -10.13
N LEU A 31 -11.97 -17.38 -9.52
CA LEU A 31 -10.76 -16.95 -10.23
C LEU A 31 -10.13 -18.07 -11.09
N ILE A 32 -10.41 -19.34 -10.77
CA ILE A 32 -9.98 -20.48 -11.58
C ILE A 32 -10.87 -20.66 -12.82
N ILE A 33 -12.18 -20.46 -12.66
CA ILE A 33 -13.19 -20.78 -13.68
C ILE A 33 -13.44 -19.58 -14.62
N ASP A 34 -13.45 -18.36 -14.08
CA ASP A 34 -13.77 -17.13 -14.79
C ASP A 34 -12.47 -16.40 -15.21
N SER A 35 -12.08 -16.58 -16.47
CA SER A 35 -10.87 -15.95 -17.02
C SER A 35 -10.95 -14.44 -17.06
N ALA A 36 -12.14 -13.85 -17.26
CA ALA A 36 -12.30 -12.40 -17.30
C ALA A 36 -12.09 -11.80 -15.90
N LEU A 37 -12.67 -12.43 -14.87
CA LEU A 37 -12.45 -12.03 -13.49
C LEU A 37 -10.97 -12.16 -13.08
N LYS A 38 -10.29 -13.20 -13.57
CA LYS A 38 -8.85 -13.39 -13.35
C LYS A 38 -8.01 -12.27 -13.99
N ASP A 39 -8.35 -11.85 -15.21
CA ASP A 39 -7.67 -10.75 -15.90
C ASP A 39 -7.91 -9.41 -15.18
N ASP A 40 -9.15 -9.15 -14.74
CA ASP A 40 -9.50 -7.99 -13.93
C ASP A 40 -8.66 -7.96 -12.64
N PHE A 41 -8.59 -9.08 -11.92
CA PHE A 41 -7.77 -9.21 -10.71
C PHE A 41 -6.29 -8.96 -10.98
N PHE A 42 -5.74 -9.52 -12.07
CA PHE A 42 -4.36 -9.30 -12.45
C PHE A 42 -4.04 -7.81 -12.65
N TRP A 43 -4.87 -7.10 -13.42
CA TRP A 43 -4.66 -5.68 -13.69
C TRP A 43 -4.85 -4.80 -12.46
N GLN A 44 -5.83 -5.14 -11.61
CA GLN A 44 -6.05 -4.46 -10.33
C GLN A 44 -4.84 -4.61 -9.41
N GLU A 45 -4.31 -5.83 -9.25
CA GLU A 45 -3.12 -6.09 -8.42
C GLU A 45 -1.88 -5.33 -8.93
N LYS A 46 -1.67 -5.31 -10.25
CA LYS A 46 -0.56 -4.55 -10.87
C LYS A 46 -0.70 -3.04 -10.63
N THR A 47 -1.90 -2.52 -10.78
CA THR A 47 -2.20 -1.09 -10.58
C THR A 47 -1.93 -0.69 -9.12
N TYR A 48 -2.40 -1.48 -8.16
CA TYR A 48 -2.13 -1.24 -6.74
C TYR A 48 -0.64 -1.27 -6.42
N LYS A 49 0.10 -2.26 -6.95
CA LYS A 49 1.55 -2.34 -6.77
C LYS A 49 2.26 -1.10 -7.30
N LEU A 50 1.84 -0.60 -8.46
CA LEU A 50 2.41 0.60 -9.07
C LEU A 50 2.12 1.86 -8.23
N ILE A 51 0.87 2.07 -7.83
CA ILE A 51 0.44 3.20 -6.99
C ILE A 51 1.19 3.17 -5.65
N LYS A 52 1.24 2.01 -4.99
CA LYS A 52 1.95 1.84 -3.71
C LYS A 52 3.44 2.17 -3.85
N LYS A 53 4.10 1.68 -4.91
CA LYS A 53 5.51 1.97 -5.16
C LYS A 53 5.75 3.46 -5.38
N TYR A 54 4.90 4.11 -6.16
CA TYR A 54 4.99 5.55 -6.41
C TYR A 54 4.77 6.35 -5.11
N GLY A 55 3.71 6.04 -4.36
CA GLY A 55 3.43 6.69 -3.08
C GLY A 55 4.57 6.52 -2.07
N GLN A 56 5.17 5.32 -1.99
CA GLN A 56 6.35 5.08 -1.15
C GLN A 56 7.57 5.90 -1.57
N GLN A 57 7.78 6.09 -2.87
CA GLN A 57 8.87 6.93 -3.36
C GLN A 57 8.66 8.39 -2.96
N GLU A 58 7.43 8.89 -3.09
CA GLU A 58 7.11 10.27 -2.73
C GLU A 58 7.22 10.50 -1.22
N LEU A 59 6.69 9.58 -0.41
CA LEU A 59 6.85 9.62 1.05
C LEU A 59 8.33 9.61 1.46
N ARG A 60 9.16 8.81 0.79
CA ARG A 60 10.61 8.80 1.04
C ARG A 60 11.28 10.13 0.70
N LYS A 61 10.85 10.82 -0.36
CA LYS A 61 11.38 12.15 -0.68
C LYS A 61 10.99 13.15 0.40
N GLN A 62 9.72 13.20 0.78
CA GLN A 62 9.23 14.09 1.85
C GLN A 62 9.99 13.84 3.15
N LEU A 63 10.19 12.57 3.53
CA LEU A 63 10.94 12.22 4.72
C LEU A 63 12.39 12.70 4.65
N LYS A 64 13.06 12.55 3.51
CA LYS A 64 14.43 13.07 3.31
C LYS A 64 14.50 14.59 3.41
N THR A 65 13.50 15.30 2.91
CA THR A 65 13.42 16.77 3.07
C THR A 65 13.27 17.14 4.53
N VAL A 66 12.34 16.51 5.25
CA VAL A 66 12.14 16.74 6.69
C VAL A 66 13.39 16.39 7.50
N GLU A 67 14.05 15.27 7.18
CA GLU A 67 15.31 14.87 7.79
C GLU A 67 16.39 15.94 7.54
N HIS A 68 16.56 16.37 6.30
CA HIS A 68 17.53 17.40 5.95
C HIS A 68 17.29 18.69 6.74
N ASP A 69 16.06 19.20 6.74
CA ASP A 69 15.68 20.41 7.45
C ASP A 69 15.89 20.27 8.96
N PHE A 70 15.50 19.13 9.53
CA PHE A 70 15.65 18.87 10.96
C PHE A 70 17.12 18.81 11.38
N PHE A 71 17.98 18.10 10.64
CA PHE A 71 19.38 17.91 11.02
C PHE A 71 20.30 19.08 10.69
N HIS A 72 19.95 19.91 9.69
CA HIS A 72 20.81 21.02 9.24
C HIS A 72 20.37 22.39 9.76
N ASN A 73 19.13 22.53 10.22
CA ASN A 73 18.67 23.78 10.80
C ASN A 73 19.30 23.98 12.21
N PRO A 74 20.01 25.10 12.44
CA PRO A 74 20.67 25.38 13.71
C PRO A 74 19.69 25.42 14.90
N LYS A 75 18.38 25.63 14.67
CA LYS A 75 17.34 25.61 15.70
C LYS A 75 17.16 24.24 16.38
N HIS A 76 17.53 23.14 15.74
CA HIS A 76 17.32 21.78 16.27
C HIS A 76 18.59 21.14 16.86
N LYS A 77 19.72 21.87 16.91
CA LYS A 77 21.03 21.34 17.37
C LYS A 77 21.00 20.68 18.76
N THR A 78 20.32 21.29 19.73
CA THR A 78 20.22 20.75 21.11
C THR A 78 19.46 19.43 21.16
N LEU A 79 18.39 19.29 20.37
CA LEU A 79 17.61 18.06 20.28
C LEU A 79 18.42 16.95 19.60
N ILE A 80 19.12 17.27 18.51
CA ILE A 80 20.01 16.32 17.81
C ILE A 80 21.12 15.82 18.74
N GLN A 81 21.74 16.71 19.53
CA GLN A 81 22.77 16.33 20.49
C GLN A 81 22.24 15.41 21.60
N ARG A 82 21.01 15.66 22.09
CA ARG A 82 20.34 14.77 23.05
C ARG A 82 20.09 13.39 22.44
N ILE A 83 19.51 13.32 21.25
CA ILE A 83 19.26 12.07 20.53
C ILE A 83 20.57 11.30 20.34
N LYS A 84 21.63 11.94 19.84
CA LYS A 84 22.94 11.30 19.66
C LYS A 84 23.49 10.71 20.96
N ARG A 85 23.32 11.39 22.10
CA ARG A 85 23.74 10.86 23.42
C ARG A 85 22.89 9.70 23.91
N TYR A 86 21.60 9.65 23.57
CA TYR A 86 20.71 8.55 23.95
C TYR A 86 20.99 7.24 23.19
N PHE A 87 21.54 7.34 21.99
CA PHE A 87 21.90 6.19 21.15
C PHE A 87 23.41 5.84 21.20
N GLN A 88 24.17 6.48 22.10
CA GLN A 88 25.54 6.10 22.47
C GLN A 88 25.52 5.14 23.66
#